data_AF-A0A832MZZ1-F1
#
_entry.id   AF-A0A832MZZ1-F1
#
_cell.length_a   1.000
_cell.length_b   1.000
_cell.length_c   1.000
_cell.angle_alpha   90.00
_cell.angle_beta   90.00
_cell.angle_gamma   90.00
#
_symmetry.space_group_name_H-M   'P 1'
#
loop_
_entity.id
_entity.type
_entity.pdbx_description
1 polymer ?
#
loop_
_entity_poly.entity_id
_entity_poly.type
_entity_poly.pdbx_seq_one_letter_code
_entity_poly.pdbx_strand_id
1 'polypeptide(L)'
;MKNAFLYKIPIFYMLIYALAIAFTGIWLFLLSNGLEADGIAATLLNFIEAPQSKSMYGVLEVATPHMVSIGMLIFLVAHFLLFSTTVSKRFSKKASIFLYLAALANICAYFFMAFGWVQGGWFKLLLMAVFVLLFVFVLALVALSLFSNHSKVTSPSKLP
;
A
#
# COMPACT_ATOMS: atom_id res chain seq x y z
N MET A 1 17.65 -4.49 25.10
CA MET A 1 16.54 -5.44 24.91
C MET A 1 17.09 -6.72 24.26
N LYS A 2 17.26 -7.81 25.03
CA LYS A 2 18.01 -9.02 24.63
C LYS A 2 17.41 -9.84 23.47
N ASN A 3 16.19 -9.52 22.99
CA ASN A 3 15.49 -10.29 21.96
C ASN A 3 15.11 -9.48 20.70
N ALA A 4 15.75 -8.33 20.44
CA ALA A 4 15.47 -7.51 19.26
C ALA A 4 15.61 -8.28 17.92
N PHE A 5 16.46 -9.31 17.90
CA PHE A 5 16.64 -10.19 16.75
C PHE A 5 15.40 -11.05 16.47
N LEU A 6 14.70 -11.55 17.50
CA LEU A 6 13.52 -12.41 17.34
C LEU A 6 12.34 -11.64 16.72
N TYR A 7 12.23 -10.33 16.95
CA TYR A 7 11.21 -9.50 16.32
C TYR A 7 11.48 -9.23 14.82
N LYS A 8 12.72 -9.41 14.34
CA LYS A 8 13.04 -9.16 12.92
C LYS A 8 12.40 -10.18 12.01
N ILE A 9 12.31 -11.44 12.44
CA ILE A 9 11.80 -12.54 11.61
C ILE A 9 10.31 -12.30 11.27
N PRO A 10 9.40 -12.08 12.24
CA PRO A 10 7.99 -11.78 11.94
C PRO A 10 7.82 -10.51 11.08
N ILE A 11 8.60 -9.46 11.33
CA ILE A 11 8.51 -8.21 10.56
C ILE A 11 8.96 -8.44 9.11
N PHE A 12 10.01 -9.24 8.89
CA PHE A 12 10.47 -9.58 7.55
C PHE A 12 9.42 -10.37 6.77
N TYR A 13 8.81 -11.40 7.37
CA TYR A 13 7.70 -12.12 6.75
C TYR A 13 6.51 -11.20 6.48
N MET A 14 6.18 -10.29 7.39
CA MET A 14 5.13 -9.29 7.19
C MET A 14 5.41 -8.40 5.98
N LEU A 15 6.66 -7.94 5.77
CA LEU A 15 7.04 -7.15 4.59
C LEU A 15 6.83 -7.93 3.28
N ILE A 16 7.23 -9.21 3.24
CA ILE A 16 7.02 -10.07 2.07
C ILE A 16 5.52 -10.24 1.81
N TYR A 17 4.74 -10.56 2.85
CA TYR A 17 3.29 -10.69 2.74
C TYR A 17 2.61 -9.40 2.25
N ALA A 18 3.04 -8.25 2.76
CA ALA A 18 2.52 -6.95 2.35
C ALA A 18 2.79 -6.66 0.87
N LEU A 19 3.98 -6.99 0.37
CA LEU A 19 4.33 -6.87 -1.04
C LEU A 19 3.53 -7.84 -1.91
N ALA A 20 3.37 -9.09 -1.47
CA ALA A 20 2.55 -10.08 -2.17
C ALA A 20 1.09 -9.63 -2.29
N ILE A 21 0.51 -9.10 -1.21
CA ILE A 21 -0.86 -8.55 -1.20
C ILE A 21 -0.99 -7.35 -2.15
N ALA A 22 0.00 -6.45 -2.16
CA ALA A 22 -0.01 -5.31 -3.09
C ALA A 22 0.05 -5.78 -4.56
N PHE A 23 0.92 -6.76 -4.85
CA PHE A 23 1.04 -7.34 -6.19
C PHE A 23 -0.25 -8.03 -6.63
N THR A 24 -0.83 -8.88 -5.79
CA THR A 24 -2.09 -9.56 -6.11
C THR A 24 -3.24 -8.58 -6.25
N GLY A 25 -3.27 -7.49 -5.48
CA GLY A 25 -4.25 -6.41 -5.64
C GLY A 25 -4.17 -5.74 -7.02
N ILE A 26 -2.96 -5.41 -7.49
CA ILE A 26 -2.74 -4.86 -8.85
C ILE A 26 -3.15 -5.89 -9.91
N TRP A 27 -2.77 -7.15 -9.72
CA TRP A 27 -3.09 -8.22 -10.64
C TRP A 27 -4.60 -8.44 -10.79
N LEU A 28 -5.33 -8.54 -9.67
CA LEU A 28 -6.78 -8.68 -9.66
C LEU A 28 -7.48 -7.45 -10.27
N PHE A 29 -6.94 -6.26 -10.05
CA PHE A 29 -7.43 -5.05 -10.71
C PHE A 29 -7.31 -5.20 -12.23
N LEU A 30 -6.14 -5.58 -12.76
CA LEU A 30 -5.95 -5.75 -14.20
C LEU A 30 -6.82 -6.88 -14.78
N LEU A 31 -6.88 -8.04 -14.10
CA LEU A 31 -7.75 -9.16 -14.49
C LEU A 31 -9.22 -8.71 -14.60
N SER A 32 -9.72 -7.97 -13.61
CA SER A 32 -11.10 -7.47 -13.62
C SER A 32 -11.42 -6.49 -14.76
N ASN A 33 -10.40 -6.03 -15.48
CA ASN A 33 -10.52 -5.10 -16.61
C ASN A 33 -10.08 -5.70 -17.96
N GLY A 34 -9.91 -7.03 -18.05
CA GLY A 34 -9.68 -7.70 -19.33
C GLY A 34 -8.24 -8.11 -19.63
N LEU A 35 -7.37 -8.19 -18.61
CA LEU A 35 -5.96 -8.61 -18.79
C LEU A 35 -5.78 -9.94 -19.55
N GLU A 36 -6.73 -10.86 -19.44
CA GLU A 36 -6.68 -12.17 -20.11
C GLU A 36 -6.75 -12.08 -21.65
N ALA A 37 -7.29 -10.99 -22.19
CA ALA A 37 -7.51 -10.83 -23.63
C ALA A 37 -6.41 -10.01 -24.32
N ASP A 38 -6.05 -8.85 -23.78
CA ASP A 38 -5.32 -7.83 -24.55
C ASP A 38 -3.90 -7.50 -23.99
N GLY A 39 -3.49 -8.13 -22.89
CA GLY A 39 -2.23 -7.82 -22.21
C GLY A 39 -2.26 -6.49 -21.45
N ILE A 40 -1.20 -6.19 -20.68
CA ILE A 40 -1.21 -5.10 -19.68
C ILE A 40 -1.43 -3.72 -20.32
N ALA A 41 -0.70 -3.39 -21.38
CA ALA A 41 -0.74 -2.06 -21.99
C ALA A 41 -2.11 -1.74 -22.59
N ALA A 42 -2.70 -2.68 -23.33
CA ALA A 42 -4.02 -2.51 -23.92
C ALA A 42 -5.12 -2.48 -22.85
N THR A 43 -5.02 -3.31 -21.80
CA THR A 43 -5.93 -3.26 -20.64
C THR A 43 -5.95 -1.87 -20.00
N LEU A 44 -4.78 -1.25 -19.81
CA LEU A 44 -4.68 0.09 -19.25
C LEU A 44 -5.25 1.17 -20.17
N LEU A 45 -4.99 1.09 -21.47
CA LEU A 45 -5.55 2.02 -22.47
C LEU A 45 -7.07 1.91 -22.54
N ASN A 46 -7.60 0.68 -22.66
CA ASN A 46 -9.04 0.42 -22.68
C ASN A 46 -9.73 0.93 -21.41
N PHE A 47 -9.08 0.78 -20.24
CA PHE A 47 -9.61 1.31 -18.98
C PHE A 47 -9.67 2.84 -18.94
N ILE A 48 -8.75 3.53 -19.63
CA ILE A 48 -8.75 4.99 -19.75
C ILE A 48 -9.81 5.48 -20.73
N GLU A 49 -9.90 4.85 -21.90
CA GLU A 49 -10.74 5.30 -23.01
C GLU A 49 -12.21 4.91 -22.83
N ALA A 50 -12.46 3.72 -22.30
CA ALA A 50 -13.80 3.18 -22.12
C ALA A 50 -13.93 2.51 -20.74
N PRO A 51 -13.84 3.27 -19.63
CA PRO A 51 -14.05 2.71 -18.30
C PRO A 51 -15.45 2.12 -18.21
N GLN A 52 -15.55 0.82 -17.89
CA GLN A 52 -16.84 0.18 -17.71
C GLN A 52 -17.57 0.79 -16.52
N SER A 53 -18.81 1.24 -16.75
CA SER A 53 -19.68 1.71 -15.67
C SER A 53 -19.95 0.56 -14.71
N LYS A 54 -19.49 0.66 -13.46
CA LYS A 54 -19.82 -0.31 -12.42
C LYS A 54 -21.15 0.03 -11.77
N SER A 55 -21.97 -0.99 -11.53
CA SER A 55 -23.19 -0.83 -10.74
C SER A 55 -22.83 -0.43 -9.30
N MET A 56 -23.74 0.25 -8.60
CA MET A 56 -23.52 0.63 -7.19
C MET A 56 -23.30 -0.60 -6.30
N TYR A 57 -24.00 -1.70 -6.59
CA TYR A 57 -23.79 -2.99 -5.93
C TYR A 57 -22.35 -3.49 -6.15
N GLY A 58 -21.87 -3.49 -7.40
CA GLY A 58 -20.51 -3.93 -7.72
C GLY A 58 -19.44 -3.02 -7.11
N VAL A 59 -19.71 -1.71 -6.96
CA VAL A 59 -18.80 -0.80 -6.22
C VAL A 59 -18.73 -1.18 -4.74
N LEU A 60 -19.85 -1.43 -4.08
CA LEU A 60 -19.87 -1.78 -2.66
C LEU A 60 -19.25 -3.15 -2.38
N GLU A 61 -19.50 -4.13 -3.26
CA GLU A 61 -18.89 -5.47 -3.20
C GLU A 61 -17.36 -5.41 -3.23
N VAL A 62 -16.79 -4.50 -4.02
CA VAL A 62 -15.34 -4.28 -4.10
C VAL A 62 -14.85 -3.40 -2.95
N ALA A 63 -15.51 -2.27 -2.68
CA ALA A 63 -15.04 -1.27 -1.72
C ALA A 63 -14.99 -1.82 -0.29
N THR A 64 -15.97 -2.64 0.12
CA THR A 64 -16.07 -3.17 1.48
C THR A 64 -14.82 -3.99 1.90
N PRO A 65 -14.42 -5.05 1.17
CA PRO A 65 -13.21 -5.80 1.51
C PRO A 65 -11.93 -4.96 1.37
N HIS A 66 -11.89 -3.98 0.45
CA HIS A 66 -10.75 -3.06 0.32
C HIS A 66 -10.59 -2.15 1.54
N MET A 67 -11.69 -1.58 2.05
CA MET A 67 -11.67 -0.71 3.23
C MET A 67 -11.12 -1.44 4.46
N VAL A 68 -11.52 -2.70 4.65
CA VAL A 68 -11.03 -3.53 5.76
C VAL A 68 -9.58 -3.96 5.54
N SER A 69 -9.27 -4.57 4.40
CA SER A 69 -7.93 -5.13 4.14
C SER A 69 -6.85 -4.05 4.04
N ILE A 70 -7.08 -2.99 3.27
CA ILE A 70 -6.13 -1.88 3.14
C ILE A 70 -6.02 -1.12 4.47
N GLY A 71 -7.12 -0.93 5.18
CA GLY A 71 -7.12 -0.33 6.52
C GLY A 71 -6.21 -1.10 7.50
N MET A 72 -6.35 -2.43 7.55
CA MET A 72 -5.51 -3.30 8.38
C MET A 72 -4.04 -3.26 7.97
N LEU A 73 -3.76 -3.27 6.67
CA LEU A 73 -2.41 -3.21 6.14
C LEU A 73 -1.71 -1.89 6.51
N ILE A 74 -2.42 -0.76 6.35
CA ILE A 74 -1.93 0.56 6.74
C ILE A 74 -1.70 0.63 8.25
N PHE A 75 -2.65 0.13 9.05
CA PHE A 75 -2.51 0.08 10.51
C PHE A 75 -1.25 -0.67 10.94
N LEU A 76 -1.03 -1.86 10.37
CA LEU A 76 0.12 -2.71 10.66
C LEU A 76 1.44 -2.00 10.33
N VAL A 77 1.54 -1.43 9.13
CA VAL A 77 2.75 -0.75 8.68
C VAL A 77 3.01 0.52 9.49
N ALA A 78 1.98 1.31 9.75
CA ALA A 78 2.06 2.52 10.59
C ALA A 78 2.48 2.19 12.03
N HIS A 79 1.97 1.09 12.59
CA HIS A 79 2.32 0.60 13.92
C HIS A 79 3.84 0.34 14.01
N PHE A 80 4.41 -0.41 13.06
CA PHE A 80 5.85 -0.67 13.07
C PHE A 80 6.70 0.60 12.87
N LEU A 81 6.24 1.53 12.02
CA LEU A 81 6.91 2.82 11.81
C LEU A 81 6.91 3.74 13.03
N LEU A 82 5.93 3.60 13.93
CA LEU A 82 5.86 4.37 15.17
C LEU A 82 6.94 3.95 16.18
N PHE A 83 7.34 2.67 16.14
CA PHE A 83 8.44 2.11 16.93
C PHE A 83 9.80 2.18 16.24
N SER A 84 9.86 2.77 15.04
CA SER A 84 11.13 2.99 14.34
C SER A 84 12.02 3.95 15.13
N THR A 85 13.29 3.57 15.27
CA THR A 85 14.36 4.43 15.82
C THR A 85 15.11 5.18 14.73
N THR A 86 14.97 4.75 13.47
CA THR A 86 15.65 5.34 12.29
C THR A 86 14.82 6.47 11.68
N VAL A 87 13.49 6.37 11.72
CA VAL A 87 12.57 7.32 11.11
C VAL A 87 11.92 8.19 12.18
N SER A 88 11.85 9.50 11.96
CA SER A 88 11.23 10.40 12.93
C SER A 88 9.72 10.16 13.06
N LYS A 89 9.19 10.18 14.29
CA LYS A 89 7.76 9.98 14.56
C LYS A 89 6.85 10.96 13.80
N ARG A 90 7.29 12.22 13.64
CA ARG A 90 6.55 13.25 12.87
C ARG A 90 6.43 12.86 11.40
N PHE A 91 7.52 12.36 10.81
CA PHE A 91 7.53 11.92 9.42
C PHE A 91 6.68 10.65 9.25
N SER A 92 6.86 9.64 10.13
CA SER A 92 6.04 8.43 10.15
C SER A 92 4.55 8.74 10.17
N LYS A 93 4.11 9.64 11.07
CA LYS A 93 2.71 10.08 11.16
C LYS A 93 2.21 10.70 9.85
N LYS A 94 2.98 11.61 9.26
CA LYS A 94 2.61 12.25 7.97
C LYS A 94 2.49 11.21 6.86
N ALA A 95 3.48 10.33 6.71
CA ALA A 95 3.49 9.29 5.69
C ALA A 95 2.29 8.35 5.82
N SER A 96 1.95 7.91 7.04
CA SER A 96 0.77 7.07 7.29
C SER A 96 -0.55 7.79 6.98
N ILE A 97 -0.68 9.08 7.31
CA ILE A 97 -1.87 9.87 6.97
C ILE A 97 -2.01 10.01 5.45
N PHE A 98 -0.92 10.35 4.74
CA PHE A 98 -0.94 10.45 3.28
C PHE A 98 -1.29 9.10 2.63
N LEU A 99 -0.77 7.99 3.16
CA LEU A 99 -1.07 6.65 2.67
C LEU A 99 -2.55 6.30 2.85
N TYR A 100 -3.11 6.63 4.02
CA TYR A 100 -4.53 6.47 4.29
C TYR A 100 -5.41 7.31 3.34
N LEU A 101 -5.07 8.59 3.16
CA LEU A 101 -5.82 9.47 2.26
C LEU A 101 -5.73 9.02 0.80
N ALA A 102 -4.55 8.57 0.35
CA ALA A 102 -4.36 8.02 -0.99
C ALA A 102 -5.19 6.74 -1.19
N ALA A 103 -5.20 5.83 -0.21
CA ALA A 103 -6.02 4.63 -0.22
C ALA A 103 -7.52 4.95 -0.28
N LEU A 104 -7.98 5.87 0.59
CA LEU A 104 -9.38 6.27 0.64
C LEU A 104 -9.81 6.92 -0.67
N ALA A 105 -9.03 7.87 -1.18
CA ALA A 105 -9.29 8.51 -2.47
C ALA A 105 -9.34 7.47 -3.60
N ASN A 106 -8.41 6.52 -3.62
CA ASN A 106 -8.38 5.44 -4.59
C ASN A 106 -9.65 4.57 -4.52
N ILE A 107 -10.15 4.23 -3.33
CA ILE A 107 -11.42 3.51 -3.16
C ILE A 107 -12.60 4.36 -3.63
N CYS A 108 -12.67 5.62 -3.21
CA CYS A 108 -13.72 6.57 -3.59
C CYS A 108 -13.77 6.83 -5.10
N ALA A 109 -12.65 6.69 -5.81
CA ALA A 109 -12.61 6.89 -7.26
C ALA A 109 -13.50 5.93 -8.05
N TYR A 110 -13.86 4.76 -7.50
CA TYR A 110 -14.85 3.88 -8.11
C TYR A 110 -16.27 4.46 -8.12
N PHE A 111 -16.62 5.30 -7.15
CA PHE A 111 -17.94 5.94 -7.11
C PHE A 111 -18.10 6.93 -8.26
N PHE A 112 -17.04 7.65 -8.64
CA PHE A 112 -17.08 8.53 -9.81
C PHE A 112 -17.42 7.79 -11.11
N MET A 113 -16.88 6.58 -11.28
CA MET A 113 -17.21 5.72 -12.43
C MET A 113 -18.65 5.18 -12.36
N ALA A 114 -19.17 4.90 -11.16
CA ALA A 114 -20.58 4.50 -10.99
C ALA A 114 -21.57 5.62 -11.34
N PHE A 115 -21.20 6.89 -11.17
CA PHE A 115 -22.00 8.05 -11.58
C PHE A 115 -21.83 8.43 -13.06
N GLY A 116 -21.16 7.59 -13.87
CA GLY A 116 -21.01 7.81 -15.31
C GLY A 116 -19.94 8.84 -15.68
N TRP A 117 -19.04 9.20 -14.76
CA TRP A 117 -17.96 10.12 -15.09
C TRP A 117 -16.88 9.39 -15.92
N VAL A 118 -16.91 9.60 -17.23
CA VAL A 118 -16.03 8.97 -18.24
C VAL A 118 -14.53 9.21 -17.95
N GLN A 119 -14.19 10.31 -17.29
CA GLN A 119 -12.83 10.64 -16.87
C GLN A 119 -12.39 9.87 -15.60
N GLY A 120 -13.25 9.04 -15.01
CA GLY A 120 -12.96 8.29 -13.79
C GLY A 120 -11.83 7.27 -13.95
N GLY A 121 -11.63 6.75 -15.17
CA GLY A 121 -10.58 5.75 -15.45
C GLY A 121 -9.17 6.28 -15.21
N TRP A 122 -8.77 7.38 -15.84
CA TRP A 122 -7.42 7.96 -15.65
C TRP A 122 -7.20 8.40 -14.20
N PHE A 123 -8.21 9.00 -13.58
CA PHE A 123 -8.13 9.48 -12.20
C PHE A 123 -7.92 8.32 -11.22
N LYS A 124 -8.64 7.21 -11.43
CA LYS A 124 -8.47 5.97 -10.67
C LYS A 124 -7.08 5.37 -10.83
N LEU A 125 -6.55 5.31 -12.04
CA LEU A 125 -5.19 4.80 -12.30
C LEU A 125 -4.12 5.66 -11.62
N LEU A 126 -4.26 6.98 -11.70
CA LEU A 126 -3.34 7.91 -11.04
C LEU A 126 -3.35 7.70 -9.52
N LEU A 127 -4.53 7.63 -8.90
CA LEU A 127 -4.65 7.39 -7.47
C LEU A 127 -4.13 6.03 -7.04
N MET A 128 -4.33 4.99 -7.87
CA MET A 128 -3.76 3.67 -7.64
C MET A 128 -2.22 3.72 -7.70
N ALA A 129 -1.64 4.38 -8.70
CA ALA A 129 -0.20 4.53 -8.82
C ALA A 129 0.39 5.28 -7.61
N VAL A 130 -0.22 6.41 -7.21
CA VAL A 130 0.18 7.18 -6.03
C VAL A 130 0.09 6.32 -4.77
N PHE A 131 -1.00 5.58 -4.57
CA PHE A 131 -1.17 4.68 -3.43
C PHE A 131 -0.08 3.60 -3.40
N VAL A 132 0.17 2.91 -4.52
CA VAL A 132 1.18 1.83 -4.60
C VAL A 132 2.58 2.36 -4.35
N LEU A 133 2.97 3.47 -4.97
CA LEU A 133 4.29 4.07 -4.77
C LEU A 133 4.50 4.49 -3.33
N LEU A 134 3.50 5.14 -2.73
CA LEU A 134 3.55 5.55 -1.34
C LEU A 134 3.58 4.34 -0.40
N PHE A 135 2.83 3.28 -0.71
CA PHE A 135 2.82 2.05 0.06
C PHE A 135 4.19 1.37 0.05
N VAL A 136 4.78 1.17 -1.13
CA VAL A 136 6.13 0.60 -1.28
C VAL A 136 7.17 1.47 -0.60
N PHE A 137 7.07 2.79 -0.71
CA PHE A 137 7.95 3.72 0.00
C PHE A 137 7.87 3.52 1.53
N VAL A 138 6.67 3.43 2.09
CA VAL A 138 6.47 3.22 3.53
C VAL A 138 6.98 1.84 3.97
N LEU A 139 6.80 0.79 3.16
CA LEU A 139 7.40 -0.53 3.41
C LEU A 139 8.93 -0.46 3.41
N ALA A 140 9.53 0.29 2.50
CA ALA A 140 10.97 0.50 2.46
C ALA A 140 11.48 1.19 3.74
N LEU A 141 10.73 2.15 4.30
CA LEU A 141 11.07 2.77 5.59
C LEU A 141 11.05 1.76 6.74
N VAL A 142 10.07 0.84 6.76
CA VAL A 142 10.02 -0.24 7.75
C VAL A 142 11.21 -1.18 7.58
N ALA A 143 11.54 -1.57 6.35
CA ALA A 143 12.70 -2.40 6.05
C ALA A 143 14.01 -1.72 6.51
N LEU A 144 14.21 -0.45 6.18
CA LEU A 144 15.37 0.33 6.62
C LEU A 144 15.46 0.38 8.15
N SER A 145 14.34 0.57 8.84
CA SER A 145 14.30 0.54 10.30
C SER A 145 14.68 -0.82 10.89
N LEU A 146 14.46 -1.92 10.17
CA LEU A 146 14.79 -3.28 10.59
C LEU A 146 16.29 -3.59 10.40
N PHE A 147 16.87 -3.13 9.28
CA PHE A 147 18.27 -3.41 8.93
C PHE A 147 19.27 -2.39 9.49
N SER A 148 18.87 -1.14 9.73
CA SER A 148 19.74 -0.08 10.26
C SER A 148 20.17 -0.30 11.72
N ASN A 149 19.42 -1.08 12.50
CA ASN A 149 19.75 -1.42 13.89
C ASN A 149 21.02 -2.29 14.07
N HIS A 150 21.73 -2.66 13.00
CA HIS A 150 22.98 -3.42 13.08
C HIS A 150 24.23 -2.57 13.43
N SER A 151 24.23 -1.26 13.20
CA SER A 151 25.47 -0.46 13.27
C SER A 151 25.83 0.11 14.64
N LYS A 152 24.96 -0.02 15.66
CA LYS A 152 25.17 0.60 16.99
C LYS A 152 25.54 -0.34 18.13
N VAL A 153 25.78 -1.63 17.87
CA VAL A 153 26.05 -2.63 18.94
C VAL A 153 27.55 -2.84 19.22
N THR A 154 28.46 -2.23 18.46
CA THR A 154 29.91 -2.35 18.68
C THR A 154 30.52 -1.06 19.25
N SER A 155 30.22 -0.76 20.51
CA SER A 155 31.14 0.04 21.32
C SER A 155 31.17 -0.58 22.71
N PRO A 156 32.28 -1.26 23.09
CA PRO A 156 32.45 -1.63 24.48
C PRO A 156 32.62 -0.34 25.26
N SER A 157 31.62 0.00 26.07
CA SER A 157 31.75 1.03 27.08
C SER A 157 32.96 0.67 27.93
N LYS A 158 34.03 1.46 27.82
CA LYS A 158 35.09 1.48 28.84
C LYS A 158 34.40 1.84 30.15
N LEU A 159 34.33 0.87 31.05
CA LEU A 159 33.94 1.10 32.44
C LEU A 159 35.00 2.02 33.09
N PRO A 160 34.57 2.97 33.94
CA PRO A 160 35.49 3.70 34.81
C PRO A 160 36.11 2.79 35.88
#